data_AF-A0A7S7M8B1-F1
#
_entry.id   AF-A0A7S7M8B1-F1
#
_cell.length_a   1.000
_cell.length_b   1.000
_cell.length_c   1.000
_cell.angle_alpha   90.00
_cell.angle_beta   90.00
_cell.angle_gamma   90.00
#
_symmetry.space_group_name_H-M   'P 1'
#
loop_
_entity.id
_entity.type
_entity.pdbx_description
1 polymer ?
#
loop_
_entity_poly.entity_id
_entity_poly.type
_entity_poly.pdbx_seq_one_letter_code
_entity_poly.pdbx_strand_id
1 'polypeptide(L)'
;MGRLGGTCGIPAYDDRVYLCVESVTARDGRFRPTRIRWDRGRVYPVIVSTLAATYGRRERGNLVFCWDVELPRKVYRELWWEAGRWFVKRRGGSYDETGA
;
A
#
# COMPACT_ATOMS: atom_id res chain seq x y z
N MET A 1 0.77 12.18 -19.36
CA MET A 1 1.04 11.55 -18.04
C MET A 1 0.88 10.04 -18.18
N GLY A 2 1.93 9.26 -17.94
CA GLY A 2 1.89 7.80 -18.12
C GLY A 2 1.36 7.11 -16.88
N ARG A 3 0.18 6.48 -16.98
CA ARG A 3 -0.41 5.64 -15.94
C ARG A 3 0.39 4.34 -15.80
N LEU A 4 0.74 3.93 -14.58
CA LEU A 4 1.57 2.75 -14.33
C LEU A 4 0.79 1.55 -13.76
N GLY A 5 -0.50 1.71 -13.44
CA GLY A 5 -1.32 0.60 -12.97
C GLY A 5 -1.35 -0.55 -13.98
N GLY A 6 -1.11 -1.78 -13.50
CA GLY A 6 -1.02 -2.98 -14.33
C GLY A 6 0.37 -3.27 -14.89
N THR A 7 1.37 -2.43 -14.62
CA THR A 7 2.76 -2.61 -15.09
C THR A 7 3.69 -2.93 -13.93
N CYS A 8 4.78 -3.68 -14.17
CA CYS A 8 5.81 -3.96 -13.16
C CYS A 8 5.27 -4.52 -11.82
N GLY A 9 4.18 -5.29 -11.86
CA GLY A 9 3.52 -5.82 -10.66
C GLY A 9 2.60 -4.83 -9.92
N ILE A 10 2.58 -3.55 -10.31
CA ILE A 10 1.69 -2.53 -9.76
C ILE A 10 0.23 -2.97 -10.02
N PRO A 11 -0.62 -3.03 -8.99
CA PRO A 11 -2.03 -3.35 -9.16
C PRO A 11 -2.71 -2.48 -10.24
N ALA A 12 -3.42 -3.14 -11.16
CA ALA A 12 -4.30 -2.47 -12.13
C ALA A 12 -5.34 -1.63 -11.38
N TYR A 13 -5.78 -0.51 -11.95
CA TYR A 13 -6.65 0.44 -11.26
C TYR A 13 -7.94 -0.21 -10.74
N ASP A 14 -8.53 -1.13 -11.49
CA ASP A 14 -9.75 -1.85 -11.13
C ASP A 14 -9.55 -2.92 -10.04
N ASP A 15 -8.29 -3.33 -9.82
CA ASP A 15 -7.87 -4.29 -8.80
C ASP A 15 -7.38 -3.61 -7.52
N ARG A 16 -7.52 -2.29 -7.39
CA ARG A 16 -7.07 -1.56 -6.20
C ARG A 16 -8.14 -1.58 -5.12
N VAL A 17 -7.71 -1.88 -3.90
CA VAL A 17 -8.48 -1.61 -2.69
C VAL A 17 -7.78 -0.46 -1.98
N TYR A 18 -8.44 0.69 -1.93
CA TYR A 18 -7.92 1.88 -1.28
C TYR A 18 -8.11 1.81 0.23
N LEU A 19 -7.07 2.19 0.98
CA LEU A 19 -7.04 2.11 2.43
C LEU A 19 -6.67 3.47 3.00
N CYS A 20 -7.18 3.77 4.20
CA CYS A 20 -6.67 4.88 4.97
C CYS A 20 -5.42 4.41 5.71
N VAL A 21 -4.28 5.05 5.45
CA VAL A 21 -3.00 4.69 6.04
C VAL A 21 -2.41 5.95 6.67
N GLU A 22 -2.12 5.86 7.96
CA GLU A 22 -1.31 6.85 8.64
C GLU A 22 0.15 6.64 8.22
N SER A 23 0.83 7.72 7.89
CA SER A 23 2.21 7.68 7.42
C SER A 23 2.99 8.87 7.94
N VAL A 24 4.29 8.68 8.14
CA VAL A 24 5.23 9.76 8.44
C VAL A 24 6.03 10.11 7.19
N THR A 25 6.37 11.39 7.05
CA THR A 25 7.28 11.82 5.98
C THR A 25 8.71 11.49 6.42
N ALA A 26 9.37 10.58 5.69
CA ALA A 26 10.76 10.25 5.90
C ALA A 26 11.67 11.38 5.34
N ARG A 27 12.94 11.42 5.78
CA ARG A 27 13.90 12.48 5.39
C ARG A 27 14.13 12.57 3.88
N ASP A 28 13.91 11.46 3.16
CA ASP A 28 13.98 11.38 1.70
C ASP A 28 12.70 11.87 0.99
N GLY A 29 11.74 12.41 1.74
CA GLY A 29 10.46 12.90 1.23
C GLY A 29 9.45 11.80 0.91
N ARG A 30 9.74 10.54 1.25
CA ARG A 30 8.80 9.41 1.05
C ARG A 30 7.84 9.30 2.22
N PHE A 31 6.64 8.80 1.94
CA PHE A 31 5.64 8.50 2.97
C PHE A 31 5.85 7.08 3.47
N ARG A 32 6.33 6.94 4.72
CA ARG A 32 6.52 5.65 5.38
C ARG A 32 5.25 5.28 6.15
N PRO A 33 4.63 4.12 5.88
CA PRO A 33 3.39 3.72 6.54
C PRO A 33 3.64 3.32 8.00
N THR A 34 2.77 3.74 8.91
CA THR A 34 2.84 3.42 10.35
C THR A 34 1.58 2.73 10.87
N ARG A 35 0.43 2.98 10.25
CA ARG A 35 -0.85 2.38 10.68
C ARG A 35 -1.80 2.22 9.52
N ILE A 36 -2.45 1.06 9.40
CA ILE A 36 -3.47 0.79 8.39
C ILE A 36 -4.85 0.81 9.07
N ARG A 37 -5.75 1.65 8.58
CA ARG A 37 -7.16 1.67 8.97
C ARG A 37 -7.97 0.99 7.86
N TRP A 38 -8.51 -0.17 8.21
CA TRP A 38 -9.43 -0.90 7.34
C TRP A 38 -10.87 -0.46 7.62
N ASP A 39 -11.74 -0.69 6.64
CA ASP A 39 -13.17 -0.43 6.78
C ASP A 39 -13.76 -1.13 8.03
N ARG A 40 -14.76 -0.50 8.65
CA ARG A 40 -15.35 -0.84 9.97
C ARG A 40 -14.47 -0.60 11.20
N GLY A 41 -13.50 0.31 11.11
CA GLY A 41 -12.74 0.78 12.27
C GLY A 41 -11.67 -0.19 12.78
N ARG A 42 -11.37 -1.25 12.04
CA ARG A 42 -10.23 -2.12 12.36
C ARG A 42 -8.93 -1.39 12.06
N VAL A 43 -8.08 -1.27 13.07
CA VAL A 43 -6.81 -0.56 12.96
C VAL A 43 -5.66 -1.51 13.24
N TYR A 44 -4.74 -1.61 12.28
CA TYR A 44 -3.58 -2.48 12.36
C TYR A 44 -2.31 -1.62 12.43
N PRO A 45 -1.50 -1.71 13.50
CA PRO A 45 -0.19 -1.06 13.53
C PRO A 45 0.76 -1.75 12.54
N VAL A 46 1.63 -0.96 11.90
CA VAL A 46 2.72 -1.49 11.08
C VAL A 46 3.92 -1.71 12.00
N ILE A 47 4.34 -2.97 12.15
CA ILE A 47 5.47 -3.36 13.00
C ILE A 47 6.79 -3.11 12.29
N VAL A 48 6.86 -3.52 11.02
CA VAL A 48 8.01 -3.32 10.14
C VAL A 48 7.50 -2.79 8.80
N SER A 49 8.26 -1.86 8.21
CA SER A 49 7.97 -1.32 6.88
C SER A 49 9.27 -1.18 6.10
N THR A 50 9.39 -1.86 4.98
CA THR A 50 10.56 -1.82 4.10
C THR A 50 10.14 -1.34 2.73
N LEU A 51 10.84 -0.34 2.18
CA LEU A 51 10.56 0.12 0.82
C LEU A 51 11.10 -0.94 -0.15
N ALA A 52 10.19 -1.66 -0.80
CA ALA A 52 10.51 -2.76 -1.71
C ALA A 52 10.87 -2.22 -3.10
N ALA A 53 10.11 -1.23 -3.60
CA ALA A 53 10.33 -0.68 -4.93
C ALA A 53 9.83 0.76 -5.08
N THR A 54 10.42 1.47 -6.04
CA THR A 54 9.98 2.80 -6.50
C THR A 54 9.87 2.78 -8.02
N TYR A 55 8.73 3.22 -8.54
CA TYR A 55 8.46 3.29 -9.98
C TYR A 55 8.06 4.71 -10.40
N GLY A 56 8.30 5.03 -11.68
CA GLY A 56 7.92 6.32 -12.25
C GLY A 56 8.82 7.48 -11.83
N ARG A 57 8.35 8.71 -12.08
CA ARG A 57 9.08 9.94 -11.78
C ARG A 57 8.14 10.98 -11.19
N ARG A 58 8.59 11.67 -10.12
CA ARG A 58 7.83 12.75 -9.47
C ARG A 58 7.45 13.86 -10.46
N GLU A 59 8.38 14.25 -11.32
CA GLU A 59 8.21 15.29 -12.35
C GLU A 59 7.12 14.95 -13.37
N ARG A 60 6.84 13.66 -13.58
CA ARG A 60 5.80 13.18 -14.49
C ARG A 60 4.47 12.89 -13.80
N GLY A 61 4.39 13.14 -12.49
CA GLY A 61 3.22 12.88 -11.66
C GLY A 61 2.76 11.42 -11.64
N ASN A 62 3.67 10.47 -11.87
CA ASN A 62 3.37 9.03 -11.91
C ASN A 62 4.24 8.22 -10.95
N LEU A 63 4.69 8.85 -9.86
CA LEU A 63 5.52 8.20 -8.85
C LEU A 63 4.68 7.20 -8.05
N VAL A 64 5.17 5.96 -7.96
CA VAL A 64 4.55 4.87 -7.22
C VAL A 64 5.58 4.25 -6.28
N PHE A 65 5.18 3.98 -5.04
CA PHE A 65 5.99 3.25 -4.06
C PHE A 65 5.35 1.92 -3.72
N CYS A 66 6.17 0.88 -3.56
CA CYS A 66 5.76 -0.40 -2.96
C CYS A 66 6.50 -0.59 -1.64
N TRP A 67 5.74 -0.89 -0.59
CA TRP A 67 6.24 -1.17 0.75
C TRP A 67 5.87 -2.59 1.15
N ASP A 68 6.84 -3.37 1.60
CA ASP A 68 6.59 -4.59 2.35
C ASP A 68 6.32 -4.20 3.80
N VAL A 69 5.12 -4.51 4.30
CA VAL A 69 4.73 -4.22 5.67
C VAL A 69 4.44 -5.50 6.45
N GLU A 70 4.95 -5.54 7.68
CA GLU A 70 4.60 -6.54 8.67
C GLU A 70 3.54 -5.97 9.61
N LEU A 71 2.42 -6.68 9.73
CA LEU A 71 1.33 -6.41 10.67
C LEU A 71 1.38 -7.42 11.83
N PRO A 72 0.64 -7.19 12.94
CA PRO A 72 0.53 -8.15 14.04
C PRO A 72 0.19 -9.56 13.56
N ARG A 73 0.63 -10.56 14.35
CA ARG A 73 0.51 -12.00 14.01
C ARG A 73 1.30 -12.40 12.75
N LYS A 74 2.40 -11.70 12.44
CA LYS A 74 3.31 -11.99 11.30
C LYS A 74 2.59 -11.98 9.94
N VAL A 75 1.63 -11.07 9.79
CA VAL A 75 0.90 -10.92 8.53
C VAL A 75 1.68 -9.96 7.63
N TYR A 76 2.21 -10.48 6.53
CA TYR A 76 2.94 -9.70 5.53
C TYR A 76 2.02 -9.22 4.41
N ARG A 77 2.17 -7.96 4.00
CA ARG A 77 1.41 -7.38 2.89
C ARG A 77 2.27 -6.41 2.07
N GLU A 78 2.05 -6.41 0.77
CA GLU A 78 2.50 -5.32 -0.11
C GLU A 78 1.50 -4.17 -0.02
N LEU A 79 2.02 -2.99 0.30
CA LEU A 79 1.26 -1.75 0.41
C LEU A 79 1.81 -0.73 -0.59
N TRP A 80 0.91 -0.25 -1.44
CA TRP A 80 1.26 0.63 -2.56
C TRP A 80 0.81 2.06 -2.29
N TRP A 81 1.59 3.01 -2.78
CA TRP A 81 1.25 4.43 -2.74
C TRP A 81 1.37 5.05 -4.13
N GLU A 82 0.37 5.81 -4.54
CA GLU A 82 0.39 6.63 -5.76
C GLU A 82 -0.40 7.92 -5.51
N ALA A 83 0.18 9.07 -5.83
CA ALA A 83 -0.49 10.38 -5.83
C ALA A 83 -1.31 10.67 -4.55
N GLY A 84 -0.75 10.37 -3.38
CA GLY A 84 -1.39 10.64 -2.08
C GLY A 84 -2.40 9.57 -1.62
N ARG A 85 -2.56 8.49 -2.39
CA ARG A 85 -3.49 7.41 -2.05
C ARG A 85 -2.74 6.11 -1.80
N TRP A 86 -3.13 5.43 -0.73
CA TRP A 86 -2.63 4.11 -0.39
C TRP A 86 -3.59 3.04 -0.88
N PHE A 87 -3.05 1.94 -1.38
CA PHE A 87 -3.84 0.82 -1.88
C PHE A 87 -3.11 -0.51 -1.75
N VAL A 88 -3.89 -1.58 -1.79
CA VAL A 88 -3.38 -2.95 -1.94
C VAL A 88 -4.02 -3.58 -3.17
N LYS A 89 -3.43 -4.67 -3.66
CA LYS A 89 -4.08 -5.52 -4.64
C LYS A 89 -5.31 -6.18 -4.00
N ARG A 90 -6.46 -6.13 -4.66
CA ARG A 90 -7.63 -6.94 -4.33
C ARG A 90 -7.20 -8.41 -4.40
N ARG A 91 -7.37 -9.15 -3.31
CA ARG A 91 -7.20 -10.61 -3.36
C ARG A 91 -8.37 -11.20 -4.12
N GLY A 92 -8.09 -11.98 -5.16
CA GLY A 92 -9.09 -12.82 -5.82
C GLY A 92 -9.38 -14.02 -4.93
N GLY A 93 -10.50 -14.00 -4.21
CA GLY A 93 -10.91 -15.08 -3.31
C GLY A 93 -11.71 -14.54 -2.14
N SER A 94 -12.93 -15.05 -1.97
CA SER A 94 -13.90 -14.79 -0.91
C SER A 94 -13.24 -14.53 0.45
N TYR A 95 -13.54 -13.38 1.05
CA TYR A 95 -13.30 -13.16 2.47
C TYR A 95 -14.23 -14.11 3.24
N ASP A 96 -13.73 -15.27 3.64
CA ASP A 96 -14.32 -16.07 4.71
C ASP A 96 -14.06 -15.33 6.03
N GLU A 97 -15.13 -15.03 6.75
CA GLU A 97 -15.13 -14.27 8.01
C GLU A 97 -14.60 -15.06 9.21
N THR A 98 -13.83 -16.14 9.02
CA THR A 98 -13.35 -16.97 10.13
C THR A 98 -11.83 -16.98 10.21
N GLY A 99 -11.27 -16.40 11.27
CA GLY A 99 -9.82 -16.35 11.45
C GLY A 99 -9.31 -15.81 12.78
N ALA A 100 -9.70 -16.47 13.87
CA ALA A 100 -9.09 -16.50 15.22
C ALA A 100 -9.17 -15.24 16.13
#